data_AF-A0A6A8LP41-F1
#
_entry.id   AF-A0A6A8LP41-F1
#
_cell.length_a   1.000
_cell.length_b   1.000
_cell.length_c   1.000
_cell.angle_alpha   90.00
_cell.angle_beta   90.00
_cell.angle_gamma   90.00
#
_symmetry.space_group_name_H-M   'P 1'
#
loop_
_entity.id
_entity.type
_entity.pdbx_description
1 polymer ?
#
loop_
_entity_poly.entity_id
_entity_poly.type
_entity_poly.pdbx_seq_one_letter_code
_entity_poly.pdbx_strand_id
1 'polypeptide(L)'
;KKFPPVSSACEVCDQWQVELLTEDDYHALQEIQAVDLKTSSWLLTPNNIRQLGGAIFGDRRYDTTFIYHNGADSYYASRGFRAKLILK
;
A
#
# COMPACT_ATOMS: atom_id res chain seq x y z
N LYS A 1 16.52 11.13 -4.14
CA LYS A 1 17.13 9.82 -4.50
C LYS A 1 17.53 9.84 -5.98
N LYS A 2 18.61 9.14 -6.38
CA LYS A 2 19.14 9.15 -7.77
C LYS A 2 18.34 8.29 -8.78
N PHE A 3 17.38 7.49 -8.31
CA PHE A 3 16.60 6.56 -9.14
C PHE A 3 15.14 6.52 -8.65
N PRO A 4 14.30 7.49 -9.03
CA PRO A 4 12.86 7.40 -8.78
C PRO A 4 12.27 6.24 -9.61
N PRO A 5 11.19 5.58 -9.14
CA PRO A 5 10.47 4.61 -9.94
C PRO A 5 9.80 5.31 -11.13
N VAL A 6 9.57 4.54 -12.19
CA VAL A 6 8.97 5.03 -13.44
C VAL A 6 7.46 5.28 -13.28
N SER A 7 6.81 4.62 -12.31
CA SER A 7 5.39 4.80 -12.00
C SER A 7 5.09 4.71 -10.50
N SER A 8 3.87 5.07 -10.12
CA SER A 8 3.34 4.89 -8.76
C SER A 8 2.31 3.76 -8.66
N ALA A 9 2.07 3.27 -7.44
CA ALA A 9 1.02 2.27 -7.20
C ALA A 9 -0.37 2.78 -7.64
N CYS A 10 -0.66 4.06 -7.43
CA CYS A 10 -1.91 4.70 -7.86
C CYS A 10 -2.04 4.69 -9.40
N GLU A 11 -0.99 5.11 -10.13
CA GLU A 11 -1.02 5.10 -11.60
C GLU A 11 -1.22 3.69 -12.17
N VAL A 12 -0.60 2.67 -11.57
CA VAL A 12 -0.80 1.28 -12.00
C VAL A 12 -2.23 0.82 -11.70
N CYS A 13 -2.78 1.19 -10.54
CA CYS A 13 -4.18 0.90 -10.21
C CYS A 13 -5.15 1.54 -11.21
N ASP A 14 -4.93 2.81 -11.56
CA ASP A 14 -5.75 3.53 -12.55
C ASP A 14 -5.69 2.85 -13.93
N GLN A 15 -4.50 2.41 -14.37
CA GLN A 15 -4.33 1.68 -15.63
C GLN A 15 -5.05 0.33 -15.64
N TRP A 16 -5.07 -0.37 -14.50
CA TRP A 16 -5.70 -1.69 -14.36
C TRP A 16 -7.19 -1.61 -13.97
N GLN A 17 -7.74 -0.40 -13.80
CA GLN A 17 -9.12 -0.17 -13.36
C GLN A 17 -9.44 -0.88 -12.04
N VAL A 18 -8.50 -0.82 -11.10
CA VAL A 18 -8.62 -1.33 -9.73
C VAL A 18 -8.36 -0.20 -8.74
N GLU A 19 -8.76 -0.39 -7.48
CA GLU A 19 -8.50 0.57 -6.42
C GLU A 19 -7.41 0.07 -5.47
N LEU A 20 -6.45 0.94 -5.13
CA LEU A 20 -5.46 0.66 -4.09
C LEU A 20 -6.18 0.47 -2.74
N LEU A 21 -5.78 -0.53 -1.96
CA LEU A 21 -6.45 -0.80 -0.68
C LEU A 21 -6.29 0.35 0.31
N THR A 22 -7.38 0.72 0.97
CA THR A 22 -7.37 1.56 2.18
C THR A 22 -6.85 0.76 3.38
N GLU A 23 -6.63 1.42 4.53
CA GLU A 23 -6.33 0.73 5.79
C GLU A 23 -7.43 -0.27 6.17
N ASP A 24 -8.69 0.14 6.05
CA ASP A 24 -9.85 -0.70 6.37
C ASP A 24 -9.93 -1.92 5.44
N ASP A 25 -9.73 -1.73 4.12
CA ASP A 25 -9.69 -2.83 3.17
C ASP A 25 -8.55 -3.80 3.48
N TYR A 26 -7.39 -3.29 3.91
CA TYR A 26 -6.24 -4.10 4.26
C TYR A 26 -6.47 -4.92 5.54
N HIS A 27 -7.13 -4.33 6.53
CA HIS A 27 -7.54 -5.04 7.74
C HIS A 27 -8.52 -6.16 7.40
N ALA A 28 -9.56 -5.88 6.61
CA ALA A 28 -10.52 -6.89 6.16
C ALA A 28 -9.83 -8.03 5.38
N LEU A 29 -8.87 -7.71 4.50
CA LEU A 29 -8.10 -8.73 3.80
C LEU A 29 -7.31 -9.63 4.76
N GLN A 30 -6.68 -9.04 5.79
CA GLN A 30 -5.88 -9.78 6.76
C GLN A 30 -6.71 -10.68 7.69
N GLU A 31 -8.01 -10.42 7.83
CA GLU A 31 -8.96 -11.31 8.52
C GLU A 31 -9.32 -12.54 7.67
N ILE A 32 -9.35 -12.40 6.34
CA ILE A 32 -9.65 -13.48 5.40
C ILE A 32 -8.41 -14.34 5.16
N GLN A 33 -7.26 -13.71 4.93
CA GLN A 33 -6.01 -14.38 4.62
C GLN A 33 -4.82 -13.58 5.14
N ALA A 34 -3.95 -14.27 5.89
CA ALA A 34 -2.67 -13.72 6.31
C ALA A 34 -1.78 -13.43 5.08
N VAL A 35 -1.55 -12.15 4.81
CA VAL A 35 -0.78 -11.67 3.66
C VAL A 35 0.38 -10.77 4.08
N ASP A 36 1.31 -10.52 3.15
CA ASP A 36 2.49 -9.68 3.37
C ASP A 36 3.34 -10.11 4.57
N LEU A 37 3.55 -11.43 4.72
CA LEU A 37 4.27 -12.03 5.84
C LEU A 37 5.80 -11.85 5.81
N LYS A 38 6.34 -11.38 4.67
CA LYS A 38 7.78 -11.16 4.46
C LYS A 38 8.11 -9.82 3.82
N THR A 39 7.09 -9.06 3.44
CA THR A 39 7.21 -7.72 2.85
C THR A 39 6.13 -6.81 3.44
N SER A 40 5.99 -5.61 2.90
CA SER A 40 4.90 -4.68 3.19
C SER A 40 4.28 -4.20 1.88
N SER A 41 3.02 -3.83 1.95
CA SER A 41 2.25 -3.30 0.83
C SER A 41 1.97 -1.82 1.02
N TRP A 42 2.13 -1.03 -0.04
CA TRP A 42 1.59 0.33 -0.09
C TRP A 42 0.07 0.29 0.04
N LEU A 43 -0.45 1.21 0.84
CA LEU A 43 -1.87 1.44 1.03
C LEU A 43 -2.23 2.86 0.56
N LEU A 44 -3.50 3.06 0.25
CA LEU A 44 -4.04 4.35 -0.15
C LEU A 44 -3.82 5.34 0.99
N THR A 45 -2.86 6.25 0.78
CA THR A 45 -2.49 7.23 1.79
C THR A 45 -3.50 8.37 1.81
N PRO A 46 -4.09 8.72 2.98
CA PRO A 46 -4.94 9.89 3.13
C PRO A 46 -4.28 11.18 2.62
N ASN A 47 -5.08 12.05 1.99
CA ASN A 47 -4.58 13.27 1.35
C ASN A 47 -3.81 14.19 2.31
N ASN A 48 -4.26 14.33 3.56
CA ASN A 48 -3.60 15.14 4.59
C ASN A 48 -2.18 14.64 4.92
N ILE A 49 -1.94 13.33 4.87
CA ILE A 49 -0.62 12.74 5.07
C ILE A 49 0.22 12.90 3.80
N ARG A 50 -0.38 12.65 2.63
CA ARG A 50 0.33 12.72 1.34
C ARG A 50 0.81 14.13 1.01
N GLN A 51 0.02 15.16 1.34
CA GLN A 51 0.38 16.57 1.18
C GLN A 51 1.60 16.98 2.01
N LEU A 52 1.84 16.30 3.14
CA LEU A 52 3.02 16.48 3.99
C LEU A 52 4.21 15.62 3.55
N GLY A 53 4.11 14.92 2.41
CA GLY A 53 5.14 14.03 1.88
C GLY A 53 5.15 12.64 2.52
N GLY A 54 4.16 12.30 3.35
CA GLY A 54 4.05 11.00 3.98
C GLY A 54 3.34 9.96 3.11
N ALA A 55 3.48 8.71 3.52
CA ALA A 55 2.77 7.56 2.99
C ALA A 55 2.64 6.45 4.03
N ILE A 56 1.64 5.59 3.84
CA ILE A 56 1.37 4.46 4.71
C ILE A 56 1.53 3.11 4.00
N PHE A 57 1.87 2.09 4.78
CA PHE A 57 2.02 0.71 4.32
C PHE A 57 1.66 -0.27 5.44
N GLY A 58 1.21 -1.45 5.03
CA GLY A 58 0.81 -2.52 5.94
C GLY A 58 1.66 -3.78 5.80
N ASP A 59 1.88 -4.49 6.90
CA ASP A 59 2.32 -5.88 6.91
C ASP A 59 1.65 -6.70 8.03
N ARG A 60 1.86 -8.02 8.06
CA ARG A 60 1.47 -8.87 9.20
C ARG A 60 2.68 -9.58 9.78
N ARG A 61 2.93 -9.37 11.06
CA ARG A 61 4.01 -10.02 11.85
C ARG A 61 3.43 -10.46 13.19
N TYR A 62 3.93 -11.56 13.75
CA TYR A 62 3.43 -12.07 15.05
C TYR A 62 1.91 -12.20 15.10
N ASP A 63 1.32 -12.66 13.99
CA ASP A 63 -0.13 -12.75 13.79
C ASP A 63 -0.92 -11.44 14.01
N THR A 64 -0.25 -10.31 13.86
CA THR A 64 -0.80 -8.96 14.07
C THR A 64 -0.60 -8.13 12.81
N THR A 65 -1.65 -7.45 12.36
CA THR A 65 -1.58 -6.48 11.27
C THR A 65 -1.02 -5.18 11.81
N PHE A 66 0.02 -4.65 11.16
CA PHE A 66 0.59 -3.37 11.49
C PHE A 66 0.51 -2.42 10.31
N ILE A 67 0.19 -1.17 10.62
CA ILE A 67 0.24 -0.04 9.68
C ILE A 67 1.32 0.93 10.16
N TYR A 68 2.16 1.40 9.25
CA TYR A 68 3.24 2.34 9.56
C TYR A 68 3.35 3.45 8.52
N HIS A 69 4.11 4.49 8.85
CA HIS A 69 4.36 5.63 7.99
C HIS A 69 5.80 5.65 7.46
N ASN A 70 6.00 6.28 6.30
CA ASN A 70 7.31 6.62 5.74
C ASN A 70 7.16 7.82 4.79
N GLY A 71 8.26 8.37 4.30
CA GLY A 71 8.20 9.33 3.20
C GLY A 71 7.69 8.67 1.92
N ALA A 72 6.92 9.40 1.12
CA ALA A 72 6.41 8.89 -0.14
C ALA A 72 7.51 8.59 -1.18
N ASP A 73 8.69 9.18 -1.00
CA ASP A 73 9.88 8.92 -1.83
C ASP A 73 10.70 7.70 -1.33
N SER A 74 10.16 6.97 -0.34
CA SER A 74 10.76 5.75 0.19
C SER A 74 10.47 4.54 -0.70
N TYR A 75 11.02 4.57 -1.91
CA TYR A 75 11.06 3.43 -2.80
C TYR A 75 12.05 2.39 -2.26
N TYR A 76 11.54 1.23 -1.87
CA TYR A 76 12.31 0.02 -1.58
C TYR A 76 11.97 -0.99 -2.67
N ALA A 77 13.00 -1.62 -3.26
CA ALA A 77 12.85 -2.58 -4.35
C ALA A 77 11.97 -3.80 -3.99
N SER A 78 11.68 -4.02 -2.71
CA SER A 78 10.93 -5.17 -2.19
C SER A 78 9.48 -4.89 -1.80
N ARG A 79 8.97 -3.64 -1.89
CA ARG A 79 7.59 -3.29 -1.48
C ARG A 79 6.61 -3.43 -2.64
N GLY A 80 5.53 -4.16 -2.42
CA GLY A 80 4.42 -4.30 -3.36
C GLY A 80 3.26 -3.36 -3.03
N PHE A 81 2.13 -3.58 -3.69
CA PHE A 81 0.84 -3.01 -3.31
C PHE A 81 -0.24 -4.05 -3.51
N ARG A 82 -1.39 -3.84 -2.89
CA ARG A 82 -2.59 -4.65 -3.09
C ARG A 82 -3.71 -3.76 -3.60
N ALA A 83 -4.57 -4.32 -4.44
CA ALA A 83 -5.69 -3.60 -5.01
C ALA A 83 -6.96 -4.46 -4.98
N LYS A 84 -8.11 -3.80 -4.99
CA LYS A 84 -9.42 -4.41 -5.11
C LYS A 84 -10.02 -4.10 -6.47
N LEU A 85 -10.61 -5.12 -7.09
CA LEU A 85 -11.42 -4.98 -8.29
C LEU A 85 -12.86 -4.70 -7.87
N ILE A 86 -13.42 -3.59 -8.35
CA ILE A 86 -14.85 -3.29 -8.15
C ILE A 86 -15.63 -3.85 -9.33
N LEU A 87 -16.45 -4.86 -9.06
CA LEU A 87 -17.38 -5.40 -10.03
C LEU A 87 -18.60 -4.47 -10.10
N LYS A 88 -18.94 -4.01 -11.30
CA LYS A 88 -20.14 -3.21 -11.58
C LYS A 88 -21.23 -4.07 -12.19
#